data_AF-A0A139PB15-F1
#
_entry.id   AF-A0A139PB15-F1
#
_cell.length_a   1.000
_cell.length_b   1.000
_cell.length_c   1.000
_cell.angle_alpha   90.00
_cell.angle_beta   90.00
_cell.angle_gamma   90.00
#
_symmetry.space_group_name_H-M   'P 1'
#
loop_
_entity.id
_entity.type
_entity.pdbx_description
1 polymer ?
#
loop_
_entity_poly.entity_id
_entity_poly.type
_entity_poly.pdbx_seq_one_letter_code
_entity_poly.pdbx_strand_id
1 'polypeptide(L)'
;MGEIKYDSGQHKQFQDELQKIGDGFDSLITELGNVKTSVSSSLKGEAATALETAIDDLTSKLTKAKTNWHTTKENAKQVEEIIKKADEAAKQAVNKK
;
A
#
# COMPACT_ATOMS: atom_id res chain seq x y z
N MET A 1 -12.68 -31.25 3.65
CA MET A 1 -12.49 -29.85 4.04
C MET A 1 -11.02 -29.53 3.78
N GLY A 2 -10.72 -28.51 2.98
CA GLY A 2 -9.33 -28.14 2.69
C GLY A 2 -8.63 -27.73 3.98
N GLU A 3 -7.44 -28.26 4.24
CA GLU A 3 -6.62 -27.84 5.38
C GLU A 3 -6.21 -26.38 5.17
N ILE A 4 -6.59 -25.50 6.08
CA ILE A 4 -6.00 -24.16 6.17
C ILE A 4 -4.58 -24.38 6.69
N LYS A 5 -3.60 -24.45 5.79
CA LYS A 5 -2.17 -24.45 6.17
C LYS A 5 -1.66 -23.03 6.07
N TYR A 6 -1.40 -22.43 7.22
CA TYR A 6 -0.68 -21.16 7.26
C TYR A 6 0.73 -21.36 6.69
N ASP A 7 1.04 -20.66 5.59
CA ASP A 7 2.37 -20.61 4.98
C ASP A 7 3.00 -19.24 5.25
N SER A 8 3.92 -19.20 6.22
CA SER A 8 4.60 -17.97 6.62
C SER A 8 5.44 -17.36 5.50
N GLY A 9 5.98 -18.17 4.57
CA GLY A 9 6.78 -17.71 3.45
C GLY A 9 5.94 -16.95 2.44
N GLN A 10 4.80 -17.53 2.03
CA GLN A 10 3.89 -16.88 1.10
C GLN A 10 3.25 -15.61 1.68
N HIS A 11 2.87 -15.63 2.96
CA HIS A 11 2.34 -14.45 3.63
C HIS A 11 3.38 -13.33 3.74
N LYS A 12 4.64 -13.67 4.04
CA LYS A 12 5.72 -12.69 4.06
C LYS A 12 5.95 -12.08 2.67
N GLN A 13 6.01 -12.90 1.62
CA GLN A 13 6.15 -12.40 0.26
C GLN A 13 5.01 -11.45 -0.13
N PHE A 14 3.78 -11.81 0.23
CA PHE A 14 2.61 -10.95 0.00
C PHE A 14 2.72 -9.61 0.75
N GLN A 15 3.13 -9.63 2.02
CA GLN A 15 3.36 -8.40 2.80
C GLN A 15 4.48 -7.53 2.20
N ASP A 16 5.55 -8.15 1.71
CA ASP A 16 6.66 -7.45 1.05
C ASP A 16 6.21 -6.80 -0.27
N GLU A 17 5.36 -7.45 -1.05
CA GLU A 17 4.77 -6.88 -2.27
C GLU A 17 3.83 -5.71 -1.95
N LEU A 18 2.99 -5.84 -0.91
CA LEU A 18 2.14 -4.75 -0.43
C LEU A 18 2.97 -3.56 0.05
N GLN A 19 4.09 -3.80 0.72
CA GLN A 19 5.02 -2.77 1.15
C GLN A 19 5.64 -2.04 -0.05
N LYS A 20 6.16 -2.77 -1.05
CA LYS A 20 6.76 -2.19 -2.26
C LYS A 20 5.80 -1.24 -2.99
N ILE A 21 4.52 -1.61 -3.08
CA ILE A 21 3.50 -0.74 -3.70
C ILE A 21 3.29 0.52 -2.86
N GLY A 22 3.27 0.39 -1.53
CA GLY A 22 3.21 1.52 -0.60
C GLY A 22 4.39 2.50 -0.77
N ASP A 23 5.60 1.98 -0.84
CA ASP A 23 6.84 2.77 -1.03
C ASP A 23 6.87 3.44 -2.41
N GLY A 24 6.25 2.81 -3.42
CA GLY A 24 6.06 3.38 -4.75
C GLY A 24 5.21 4.65 -4.74
N PHE A 25 4.13 4.69 -3.95
CA PHE A 25 3.33 5.91 -3.79
C PHE A 25 4.13 7.06 -3.20
N ASP A 26 4.96 6.79 -2.18
CA ASP A 26 5.81 7.82 -1.55
C ASP A 26 6.87 8.37 -2.50
N SER A 27 7.45 7.49 -3.31
CA SER A 27 8.41 7.86 -4.35
C SER A 27 7.76 8.77 -5.39
N LEU A 28 6.59 8.40 -5.92
CA LEU A 28 5.85 9.18 -6.92
C LEU A 28 5.39 10.55 -6.39
N ILE A 29 4.90 10.60 -5.15
CA ILE A 29 4.51 11.87 -4.50
C ILE A 29 5.73 12.79 -4.36
N THR A 30 6.88 12.24 -3.98
CA THR A 30 8.14 12.99 -3.84
C THR A 30 8.62 13.52 -5.19
N GLU A 31 8.62 12.67 -6.24
CA GLU A 31 9.00 13.08 -7.59
C GLU A 31 8.09 14.18 -8.13
N LEU A 32 6.77 14.08 -7.95
CA LEU A 32 5.83 15.14 -8.33
C LEU A 32 6.08 16.45 -7.57
N GLY A 33 6.42 16.38 -6.28
CA GLY A 33 6.82 17.56 -5.49
C GLY A 33 8.08 18.24 -6.04
N ASN A 34 9.06 17.46 -6.49
CA ASN A 34 10.27 17.98 -7.13
C ASN A 34 9.96 18.62 -8.49
N VAL A 35 9.08 18.00 -9.29
CA VAL A 35 8.61 18.58 -10.57
C VAL A 35 7.88 19.90 -10.33
N LYS A 36 6.97 19.96 -9.34
CA LYS A 36 6.28 21.20 -8.97
C LYS A 36 7.27 22.31 -8.63
N THR A 37 8.25 22.00 -7.77
CA THR A 37 9.29 22.96 -7.36
C THR A 37 10.10 23.46 -8.55
N SER A 38 10.42 22.58 -9.50
CA SER A 38 11.15 22.92 -10.73
C SER A 38 10.31 23.83 -11.65
N VAL A 39 9.01 23.54 -11.78
CA VAL A 39 8.07 24.35 -12.57
C VAL A 39 7.92 25.75 -11.96
N SER A 40 7.66 25.84 -10.65
CA SER A 40 7.49 27.13 -9.96
C SER A 40 8.73 28.02 -10.00
N SER A 41 9.92 27.42 -10.04
CA SER A 41 11.19 28.15 -10.09
C SER A 41 11.61 28.54 -11.50
N SER A 42 11.24 27.76 -12.52
CA SER A 42 11.75 27.91 -13.89
C SER A 42 10.75 28.49 -14.88
N LEU A 43 9.44 28.38 -14.60
CA LEU A 43 8.37 28.79 -15.51
C LEU A 43 7.49 29.85 -14.85
N LYS A 44 6.95 30.76 -15.66
CA LYS A 44 6.01 31.80 -15.22
C LYS A 44 4.86 31.92 -16.22
N GLY A 45 3.72 32.40 -15.76
CA GLY A 45 2.53 32.61 -16.57
C GLY A 45 1.53 31.46 -16.49
N GLU A 46 0.43 31.59 -17.23
CA GLU A 46 -0.76 30.74 -17.10
C GLU A 46 -0.48 29.25 -17.33
N ALA A 47 0.44 28.91 -18.25
CA ALA A 47 0.85 27.54 -18.51
C ALA A 47 1.58 26.90 -17.30
N ALA A 48 2.40 27.67 -16.58
CA ALA A 48 3.07 27.19 -15.38
C ALA A 48 2.06 26.93 -14.26
N THR A 49 1.11 27.86 -14.05
CA THR A 49 0.03 27.71 -13.07
C THR A 49 -0.89 26.53 -13.38
N ALA A 50 -1.22 26.30 -14.66
CA ALA A 50 -2.01 25.14 -15.07
C ALA A 50 -1.28 23.83 -14.78
N LEU A 51 0.04 23.78 -15.03
CA LEU A 51 0.87 22.61 -14.73
C LEU A 51 0.99 22.36 -13.22
N GLU A 52 1.21 23.40 -12.42
CA GLU A 52 1.23 23.31 -10.95
C GLU A 52 -0.10 22.77 -10.40
N THR A 53 -1.22 23.27 -10.91
CA THR A 53 -2.57 22.83 -10.52
C THR A 53 -2.78 21.36 -10.87
N ALA A 54 -2.34 20.93 -12.05
CA ALA A 54 -2.41 19.53 -12.46
C ALA A 54 -1.54 18.63 -11.57
N ILE A 55 -0.34 19.09 -11.19
CA ILE A 55 0.54 18.37 -10.28
C ILE A 55 -0.08 18.26 -8.88
N ASP A 56 -0.72 19.31 -8.38
CA ASP A 56 -1.41 19.29 -7.09
C ASP A 56 -2.61 18.32 -7.07
N ASP A 57 -3.40 18.30 -8.14
CA ASP A 57 -4.51 17.35 -8.27
C ASP A 57 -4.01 15.89 -8.33
N LEU A 58 -2.95 15.63 -9.11
CA LEU A 58 -2.32 14.30 -9.16
C LEU A 58 -1.75 13.88 -7.81
N THR A 59 -1.05 14.78 -7.11
CA THR A 59 -0.49 14.52 -5.78
C THR A 59 -1.58 14.22 -4.76
N SER A 60 -2.70 14.94 -4.81
CA SER A 60 -3.87 14.70 -3.97
C SER A 60 -4.49 13.32 -4.24
N LYS A 61 -4.66 12.94 -5.51
CA LYS A 61 -5.16 11.62 -5.91
C LYS A 61 -4.25 10.49 -5.46
N LEU A 62 -2.92 10.65 -5.61
CA LEU A 62 -1.94 9.66 -5.14
C LEU A 62 -1.93 9.55 -3.63
N THR A 63 -2.07 10.67 -2.90
CA THR A 63 -2.16 10.65 -1.43
C THR A 63 -3.40 9.88 -0.97
N LYS A 64 -4.55 10.09 -1.61
CA LYS A 64 -5.77 9.31 -1.34
C LYS A 64 -5.59 7.83 -1.65
N ALA A 65 -4.96 7.51 -2.79
CA ALA A 65 -4.66 6.13 -3.17
C ALA A 65 -3.73 5.47 -2.13
N LYS A 66 -2.70 6.17 -1.66
CA LYS A 66 -1.81 5.73 -0.58
C LYS A 66 -2.57 5.42 0.70
N THR A 67 -3.48 6.30 1.12
CA THR A 67 -4.32 6.07 2.31
C THR A 67 -5.18 4.81 2.16
N ASN A 68 -5.83 4.64 1.00
CA ASN A 68 -6.62 3.44 0.73
C ASN A 68 -5.74 2.19 0.72
N TRP A 69 -4.53 2.29 0.16
CA TRP A 69 -3.56 1.21 0.13
C TRP A 69 -3.09 0.80 1.53
N HIS A 70 -2.91 1.77 2.42
CA HIS A 70 -2.61 1.52 3.83
C HIS A 70 -3.70 0.66 4.48
N THR A 71 -4.97 0.97 4.24
CA THR A 71 -6.11 0.16 4.70
C THR A 71 -6.05 -1.27 4.13
N THR A 72 -5.73 -1.44 2.85
CA THR A 72 -5.55 -2.77 2.25
C THR A 72 -4.47 -3.57 2.95
N LYS A 73 -3.34 -2.93 3.28
CA LYS A 73 -2.22 -3.56 4.00
C LYS A 73 -2.61 -3.94 5.43
N GLU A 74 -3.35 -3.10 6.13
CA GLU A 74 -3.90 -3.40 7.46
C GLU A 74 -4.84 -4.61 7.42
N ASN A 75 -5.77 -4.63 6.47
CA ASN A 75 -6.70 -5.75 6.27
C ASN A 75 -5.95 -7.06 5.97
N ALA A 76 -4.89 -7.01 5.15
CA ALA A 76 -4.06 -8.17 4.86
C ALA A 76 -3.39 -8.76 6.11
N LYS A 77 -2.93 -7.92 7.05
CA LYS A 77 -2.40 -8.38 8.34
C LYS A 77 -3.47 -9.02 9.21
N GLN A 78 -4.67 -8.43 9.27
CA GLN A 78 -5.78 -9.02 10.03
C GLN A 78 -6.18 -10.39 9.49
N VAL A 79 -6.23 -10.55 8.16
CA VAL A 79 -6.48 -11.86 7.52
C VAL A 79 -5.40 -12.87 7.89
N GLU A 80 -4.12 -12.47 7.90
CA GLU A 80 -3.01 -13.32 8.35
C GLU A 80 -3.23 -13.82 9.79
N GLU A 81 -3.60 -12.94 10.71
CA GLU A 81 -3.88 -13.30 12.10
C GLU A 81 -5.07 -14.26 12.25
N ILE A 82 -6.13 -14.04 11.47
CA ILE A 82 -7.30 -14.94 11.46
C ILE A 82 -6.90 -16.33 10.98
N ILE A 83 -6.10 -16.42 9.91
CA ILE A 83 -5.62 -17.69 9.36
C ILE A 83 -4.73 -18.42 10.38
N LYS A 84 -3.82 -17.71 11.06
CA LYS A 84 -2.99 -18.30 12.15
C LYS A 84 -3.84 -18.89 13.26
N LYS A 85 -4.82 -18.13 13.77
CA LYS A 85 -5.72 -18.59 14.84
C LYS A 85 -6.56 -19.78 14.40
N ALA A 86 -7.02 -19.81 13.15
CA ALA A 86 -7.78 -20.92 12.60
C ALA A 86 -6.93 -22.20 12.49
N ASP A 87 -5.68 -22.09 12.00
CA ASP A 87 -4.74 -23.22 11.92
C ASP A 87 -4.38 -23.78 13.31
N GLU A 88 -4.13 -22.90 14.29
CA GLU A 88 -3.91 -23.31 15.69
C GLU A 88 -5.12 -24.02 16.30
N ALA A 89 -6.33 -23.48 16.11
CA ALA A 89 -7.56 -24.10 16.61
C ALA A 89 -7.81 -25.47 15.98
N ALA A 90 -7.54 -25.62 14.67
CA ALA A 90 -7.66 -26.88 13.96
C ALA A 90 -6.67 -27.92 14.51
N LYS A 91 -5.40 -27.55 14.73
CA LYS A 91 -4.39 -28.42 15.35
C LYS A 91 -4.82 -28.91 16.74
N GLN A 92 -5.36 -28.02 17.57
CA GLN A 92 -5.85 -28.40 18.91
C GLN A 92 -7.06 -29.34 18.86
N ALA A 93 -7.97 -29.16 17.91
CA ALA A 93 -9.14 -30.02 17.74
C ALA A 93 -8.76 -31.43 17.27
N VAL A 94 -7.72 -31.54 16.42
CA VAL A 94 -7.20 -32.84 15.95
C VAL A 94 -6.42 -33.55 17.05
N ASN A 95 -5.61 -32.85 17.86
CA ASN A 95 -4.86 -33.43 18.99
C ASN A 95 -5.72 -33.86 20.19
N LYS A 96 -7.02 -33.53 20.22
CA LYS A 96 -7.96 -33.94 21.28
C LYS A 96 -8.78 -35.20 20.91
N LYS A 97 -8.53 -35.82 19.77
CA LYS A 97 -9.07 -37.14 19.38
C LYS A 97 -8.00 -38.21 19.54
#